data_AF-A0A7C2A8B1-F1
#
_entry.id   AF-A0A7C2A8B1-F1
#
_cell.length_a   1.000
_cell.length_b   1.000
_cell.length_c   1.000
_cell.angle_alpha   90.00
_cell.angle_beta   90.00
_cell.angle_gamma   90.00
#
_symmetry.space_group_name_H-M   'P 1'
#
loop_
_entity.id
_entity.type
_entity.pdbx_description
1 polymer ?
#
loop_
_entity_poly.entity_id
_entity_poly.type
_entity_poly.pdbx_seq_one_letter_code
_entity_poly.pdbx_strand_id
1 'polypeptide(L)'
;MELAKAWFRDGRIAVPKELIELLAGHQRLSCLEFISGIPEKVTALPERGEGRNHDLWLLCRTPFEKVTVCIEAKVDEPFGNYTVAEYWSLTVKRQQKGNRTKAPERIKKLLSLVGTEIDDPTRSSWADIKYQLLTAICGTAIQAKVDSSALSVLVVHEFQTNSTERDKLDQNMRAYELFLQTVLNDPEIVIESGRLYGPVTVDGVNCLIGKATWIAQQ
;
A
#
# COMPACT_ATOMS: atom_id res chain seq x y z
N MET A 1 17.85 5.33 -2.45
CA MET A 1 16.93 6.45 -2.12
C MET A 1 16.36 7.01 -3.41
N GLU A 2 15.56 6.22 -4.15
CA GLU A 2 15.00 6.63 -5.44
C GLU A 2 13.78 7.54 -5.29
N LEU A 3 12.98 7.33 -4.24
CA LEU A 3 11.83 8.17 -3.94
C LEU A 3 12.23 9.64 -3.74
N ALA A 4 13.22 9.93 -2.89
CA ALA A 4 13.65 11.32 -2.71
C ALA A 4 14.18 11.92 -4.02
N LYS A 5 14.95 11.18 -4.82
CA LYS A 5 15.42 11.67 -6.13
C LYS A 5 14.26 12.03 -7.05
N ALA A 6 13.18 11.24 -7.03
CA ALA A 6 12.01 11.48 -7.86
C ALA A 6 11.35 12.84 -7.59
N TRP A 7 11.32 13.26 -6.33
CA TRP A 7 10.72 14.53 -5.90
C TRP A 7 11.63 15.75 -6.10
N PHE A 8 12.90 15.56 -6.51
CA PHE A 8 13.89 16.61 -6.72
C PHE A 8 14.53 16.57 -8.12
N ARG A 9 13.92 15.89 -9.10
CA ARG A 9 14.50 15.69 -10.45
C ARG A 9 14.94 16.98 -11.13
N ASP A 10 14.17 18.07 -10.96
CA ASP A 10 14.45 19.37 -11.58
C ASP A 10 15.22 20.33 -10.64
N GLY A 11 15.86 19.80 -9.59
CA GLY A 11 16.55 20.60 -8.57
C GLY A 11 15.63 21.41 -7.64
N ARG A 12 14.31 21.21 -7.76
CA ARG A 12 13.27 21.77 -6.90
C ARG A 12 12.32 20.67 -6.46
N ILE A 13 11.69 20.87 -5.30
CA ILE A 13 10.66 19.95 -4.81
C ILE A 13 9.46 20.03 -5.76
N ALA A 14 9.13 18.92 -6.39
CA ALA A 14 7.97 18.78 -7.26
C ALA A 14 7.39 17.37 -7.15
N VAL A 15 6.07 17.25 -7.32
CA VAL A 15 5.42 15.93 -7.38
C VAL A 15 5.82 15.25 -8.70
N PRO A 16 6.32 14.00 -8.68
CA PRO A 16 6.65 13.26 -9.89
C PRO A 16 5.49 13.19 -10.89
N LYS A 17 5.79 13.38 -12.18
CA LYS A 17 4.79 13.42 -13.27
C LYS A 17 3.91 12.17 -13.29
N GLU A 18 4.51 11.00 -13.13
CA GLU A 18 3.80 9.72 -13.10
C GLU A 18 2.79 9.59 -11.95
N LEU A 19 3.05 10.26 -10.82
CA LEU A 19 2.09 10.34 -9.70
C LEU A 19 0.96 11.31 -10.01
N ILE A 20 1.27 12.46 -10.64
CA ILE A 20 0.25 13.42 -11.08
C ILE A 20 -0.70 12.75 -12.08
N GLU A 21 -0.16 12.05 -13.08
CA GLU A 21 -0.94 11.36 -14.11
C GLU A 21 -1.84 10.27 -13.51
N LEU A 22 -1.30 9.44 -12.61
CA LEU A 22 -2.07 8.41 -11.91
C LEU A 22 -3.24 9.00 -11.13
N LEU A 23 -2.97 10.04 -10.32
CA LEU A 23 -3.99 10.65 -9.45
C LEU A 23 -5.04 11.41 -10.26
N ALA A 24 -4.62 12.15 -11.30
CA ALA A 24 -5.53 12.87 -12.18
C ALA A 24 -6.44 11.93 -13.01
N GLY A 25 -6.04 10.67 -13.19
CA GLY A 25 -6.82 9.66 -13.92
C GLY A 25 -8.12 9.24 -13.24
N HIS A 26 -8.37 9.62 -11.97
CA HIS A 26 -9.58 9.26 -11.25
C HIS A 26 -10.47 10.47 -10.93
N GLN A 27 -11.73 10.43 -11.35
CA GLN A 27 -12.65 11.58 -11.28
C GLN A 27 -12.79 12.20 -9.87
N ARG A 28 -12.82 11.39 -8.80
CA ARG A 28 -12.88 11.89 -7.41
C ARG A 28 -11.67 12.73 -6.99
N LEU A 29 -10.55 12.60 -7.69
CA LEU A 29 -9.31 13.34 -7.44
C LEU A 29 -9.15 14.53 -8.41
N SER A 30 -10.22 14.93 -9.10
CA SER A 30 -10.22 16.15 -9.91
C SER A 30 -9.89 17.36 -9.04
N CYS A 31 -9.02 18.24 -9.54
CA CYS A 31 -8.55 19.43 -8.81
C CYS A 31 -7.89 19.09 -7.46
N LEU A 32 -7.14 17.98 -7.38
CA LEU A 32 -6.38 17.62 -6.19
C LEU A 32 -5.26 18.64 -5.91
N GLU A 33 -5.29 19.22 -4.72
CA GLU A 33 -4.24 20.07 -4.16
C GLU A 33 -3.39 19.29 -3.16
N PHE A 34 -2.07 19.40 -3.27
CA PHE A 34 -1.13 18.83 -2.29
C PHE A 34 -0.88 19.86 -1.18
N ILE A 35 -1.20 19.52 0.06
CA ILE A 35 -1.12 20.43 1.22
C ILE A 35 0.20 20.21 1.97
N SER A 36 0.53 18.96 2.29
CA SER A 36 1.75 18.63 3.03
C SER A 36 2.23 17.21 2.70
N GLY A 37 3.49 16.95 3.01
CA GLY A 37 4.08 15.62 2.87
C GLY A 37 5.12 15.36 3.96
N ILE A 38 5.19 14.12 4.45
CA ILE A 38 6.14 13.67 5.46
C ILE A 38 6.72 12.33 4.98
N PRO A 39 8.05 12.23 4.75
CA PRO A 39 8.69 10.95 4.45
C PRO A 39 8.74 10.09 5.71
N GLU A 40 8.82 8.76 5.54
CA GLU A 40 8.96 7.80 6.63
C GLU A 40 7.88 7.97 7.72
N LYS A 41 6.63 8.19 7.29
CA LYS A 41 5.51 8.45 8.20
C LYS A 41 5.08 7.15 8.85
N VAL A 42 5.27 7.05 10.16
CA VAL A 42 4.79 5.91 10.94
C VAL A 42 3.33 6.11 11.38
N THR A 43 2.47 5.21 10.95
CA THR A 43 1.08 5.09 11.38
C THR A 43 0.94 3.92 12.35
N ALA A 44 0.39 4.16 13.55
CA ALA A 44 0.15 3.09 14.51
C ALA A 44 -0.85 2.08 13.93
N LEU A 45 -0.46 0.80 13.88
CA LEU A 45 -1.36 -0.30 13.53
C LEU A 45 -1.99 -0.90 14.79
N PRO A 46 -3.06 -1.71 14.65
CA PRO A 46 -3.67 -2.37 15.81
C PRO A 46 -2.67 -3.26 16.56
N GLU A 47 -2.90 -3.41 17.87
CA GLU A 47 -2.00 -4.03 18.85
C GLU A 47 -0.67 -3.28 19.10
N ARG A 48 0.02 -3.65 20.19
CA ARG A 48 1.35 -3.11 20.51
C ARG A 48 2.39 -3.68 19.54
N GLY A 49 3.23 -2.81 18.98
CA GLY A 49 4.34 -3.17 18.09
C GLY A 49 4.75 -1.99 17.22
N GLU A 50 5.59 -2.27 16.22
CA GLU A 50 5.98 -1.27 15.22
C GLU A 50 4.77 -0.87 14.37
N GLY A 51 4.63 0.42 14.05
CA GLY A 51 3.59 0.92 13.15
C GLY A 51 3.86 0.53 11.69
N ARG A 52 2.95 0.93 10.79
CA ARG A 52 3.24 0.93 9.35
C ARG A 52 4.08 2.17 9.06
N ASN A 53 5.31 1.99 8.63
CA ASN A 53 6.12 3.07 8.08
C ASN A 53 5.77 3.24 6.60
N HIS A 54 5.21 4.39 6.22
CA HIS A 54 4.96 4.75 4.83
C HIS A 54 6.16 5.52 4.28
N ASP A 55 6.70 5.14 3.13
CA ASP A 55 7.88 5.81 2.56
C ASP A 55 7.59 7.31 2.34
N LEU A 56 6.37 7.64 1.93
CA LEU A 56 5.87 9.01 1.91
C LEU A 56 4.37 9.06 2.20
N TRP A 57 3.99 9.89 3.14
CA TRP A 57 2.60 10.29 3.36
C TRP A 57 2.37 11.69 2.81
N LEU A 58 1.22 11.91 2.18
CA LEU A 58 0.77 13.20 1.70
C LEU A 58 -0.65 13.48 2.20
N LEU A 59 -0.85 14.70 2.70
CA LEU A 59 -2.18 15.25 2.89
C LEU A 59 -2.55 16.07 1.67
N CYS A 60 -3.67 15.71 1.06
CA CYS A 60 -4.21 16.38 -0.11
C CYS A 60 -5.65 16.82 0.16
N ARG A 61 -6.19 17.64 -0.73
CA ARG A 61 -7.58 18.08 -0.69
C ARG A 61 -8.11 18.27 -2.09
N THR A 62 -9.37 17.89 -2.29
CA THR A 62 -10.17 18.29 -3.46
C THR A 62 -11.18 19.36 -3.01
N PRO A 63 -11.92 20.01 -3.93
CA PRO A 63 -12.97 20.94 -3.52
C PRO A 63 -14.04 20.34 -2.59
N PHE A 64 -14.14 19.00 -2.53
CA PHE A 64 -15.20 18.30 -1.80
C PHE A 64 -14.71 17.58 -0.54
N GLU A 65 -13.45 17.11 -0.51
CA GLU A 65 -12.98 16.25 0.57
C GLU A 65 -11.46 16.34 0.82
N LYS A 66 -11.06 15.99 2.04
CA LYS A 66 -9.65 15.69 2.35
C LYS A 66 -9.31 14.29 1.86
N VAL A 67 -8.10 14.16 1.32
CA VAL A 67 -7.58 12.91 0.77
C VAL A 67 -6.23 12.61 1.40
N THR A 68 -6.09 11.42 1.97
CA THR A 68 -4.79 10.92 2.46
C THR A 68 -4.17 10.03 1.40
N VAL A 69 -2.97 10.36 0.93
CA VAL A 69 -2.23 9.53 -0.03
C VAL A 69 -1.00 8.97 0.68
N CYS A 70 -0.88 7.64 0.72
CA CYS A 70 0.33 6.98 1.22
C CYS A 70 1.03 6.27 0.07
N ILE A 71 2.34 6.48 -0.04
CA ILE A 71 3.19 5.94 -1.09
C ILE A 71 4.11 4.88 -0.50
N GLU A 72 4.20 3.76 -1.22
CA GLU A 72 5.22 2.74 -1.05
C GLU A 72 6.13 2.73 -2.29
N ALA A 73 7.39 3.10 -2.11
CA ALA A 73 8.40 3.05 -3.15
C ALA A 73 8.93 1.62 -3.33
N LYS A 74 9.14 1.22 -4.58
CA LYS A 74 9.77 -0.06 -4.94
C LYS A 74 10.74 0.13 -6.09
N VAL A 75 11.90 -0.51 -6.01
CA VAL A 75 12.82 -0.62 -7.15
C VAL A 75 12.62 -1.99 -7.79
N ASP A 76 13.18 -3.02 -7.18
CA ASP A 76 12.97 -4.42 -7.55
C ASP A 76 13.01 -5.38 -6.34
N GLU A 77 13.08 -4.84 -5.12
CA GLU A 77 12.94 -5.61 -3.90
C GLU A 77 11.49 -6.12 -3.75
N PRO A 78 11.30 -7.32 -3.19
CA PRO A 78 9.96 -7.87 -3.00
C PRO A 78 9.11 -7.04 -2.03
N PHE A 79 7.78 -7.23 -2.06
CA PHE A 79 6.86 -6.74 -1.02
C PHE A 79 7.01 -7.51 0.30
N GLY A 80 8.20 -7.44 0.89
CA GLY A 80 8.52 -8.09 2.14
C GLY A 80 8.76 -9.58 1.98
N ASN A 81 9.14 -10.21 3.09
CA ASN A 81 9.67 -11.58 3.08
C ASN A 81 8.60 -12.66 3.20
N TYR A 82 7.38 -12.31 3.62
CA TYR A 82 6.35 -13.29 3.98
C TYR A 82 5.01 -12.93 3.36
N THR A 83 4.27 -13.95 2.92
CA THR A 83 2.82 -13.88 2.78
C THR A 83 2.14 -13.83 4.15
N VAL A 84 0.84 -13.52 4.17
CA VAL A 84 0.03 -13.56 5.38
C VAL A 84 0.05 -14.96 6.01
N ALA A 85 -0.13 -16.02 5.21
CA ALA A 85 -0.14 -17.40 5.69
C ALA A 85 1.23 -17.85 6.24
N GLU A 86 2.32 -17.47 5.56
CA GLU A 86 3.69 -17.77 6.01
C GLU A 86 3.99 -17.07 7.33
N TYR A 87 3.67 -15.77 7.43
CA TYR A 87 3.94 -14.98 8.63
C TYR A 87 3.08 -15.44 9.81
N TRP A 88 1.81 -15.75 9.56
CA TRP A 88 0.91 -16.38 10.52
C TRP A 88 1.50 -17.69 11.06
N SER A 89 1.82 -18.63 10.17
CA SER A 89 2.36 -19.95 10.53
C SER A 89 3.66 -19.85 11.33
N LEU A 90 4.55 -18.94 10.94
CA LEU A 90 5.81 -18.68 11.64
C LEU A 90 5.57 -18.15 13.06
N THR A 91 4.63 -17.20 13.21
CA THR A 91 4.41 -16.51 14.48
C THR A 91 3.59 -17.34 15.47
N VAL A 92 2.63 -18.15 15.00
CA VAL A 92 1.94 -19.17 15.82
C VAL A 92 2.92 -20.21 16.37
N LYS A 93 3.83 -20.74 15.53
CA LYS A 93 4.89 -21.67 15.99
C LYS A 93 5.79 -21.02 17.04
N ARG A 94 6.09 -19.72 16.92
CA ARG A 94 6.86 -18.97 17.93
C ARG A 94 6.09 -18.81 19.23
N GLN A 95 4.79 -18.50 19.20
CA GLN A 95 3.95 -18.42 20.40
C GLN A 95 3.87 -19.76 21.13
N GLN A 96 3.69 -20.87 20.40
CA GLN A 96 3.66 -22.23 20.98
C GLN A 96 4.98 -22.60 21.68
N LYS A 97 6.11 -22.01 21.25
CA LYS A 97 7.43 -22.15 21.89
C LYS A 97 7.66 -21.16 23.05
N GLY A 98 6.64 -20.42 23.49
CA GLY A 98 6.70 -19.49 24.62
C GLY A 98 7.13 -18.07 24.27
N ASN A 99 7.30 -17.71 22.99
CA ASN A 99 7.64 -16.32 22.62
C ASN A 99 6.42 -15.40 22.79
N ARG A 100 6.61 -14.27 23.46
CA ARG A 100 5.59 -13.23 23.65
C ARG A 100 5.46 -12.35 22.39
N THR A 101 4.94 -12.90 21.30
CA THR A 101 4.58 -12.14 20.09
C THR A 101 3.07 -11.92 20.01
N LYS A 102 2.65 -10.76 19.49
CA LYS A 102 1.24 -10.41 19.20
C LYS A 102 0.91 -10.42 17.70
N ALA A 103 1.80 -10.99 16.88
CA ALA A 103 1.66 -10.95 15.44
C ALA A 103 0.40 -11.69 14.93
N PRO A 104 0.00 -12.86 15.47
CA PRO A 104 -1.26 -13.50 15.08
C PRO A 104 -2.47 -12.60 15.33
N GLU A 105 -2.59 -12.03 16.53
CA GLU A 105 -3.69 -11.13 16.89
C GLU A 105 -3.75 -9.91 15.97
N ARG A 106 -2.58 -9.35 15.64
CA ARG A 106 -2.47 -8.25 14.67
C ARG A 106 -2.92 -8.65 13.27
N ILE A 107 -2.50 -9.82 12.76
CA ILE A 107 -2.93 -10.31 11.43
C ILE A 107 -4.45 -10.43 11.39
N LYS A 108 -5.07 -11.07 12.40
CA LYS A 108 -6.53 -11.17 12.51
C LYS A 108 -7.19 -9.80 12.49
N LYS A 109 -6.66 -8.85 13.26
CA LYS A 109 -7.24 -7.51 13.33
C LYS A 109 -7.12 -6.78 12.00
N LEU A 110 -5.98 -6.84 11.32
CA LEU A 110 -5.78 -6.26 9.99
C LEU A 110 -6.75 -6.87 8.97
N LEU A 111 -6.95 -8.18 8.98
CA LEU A 111 -7.91 -8.86 8.12
C LEU A 111 -9.36 -8.38 8.38
N SER A 112 -9.73 -8.15 9.64
CA SER A 112 -11.05 -7.58 9.95
C SER A 112 -11.25 -6.18 9.36
N LEU A 113 -10.17 -5.39 9.22
CA LEU A 113 -10.26 -4.03 8.65
C LEU A 113 -10.59 -4.07 7.15
N VAL A 114 -10.14 -5.11 6.45
CA VAL A 114 -10.45 -5.36 5.03
C VAL A 114 -11.68 -6.26 4.86
N GLY A 115 -12.51 -6.39 5.90
CA GLY A 115 -13.78 -7.12 5.84
C GLY A 115 -13.66 -8.65 5.90
N THR A 116 -12.51 -9.19 6.30
CA THR A 116 -12.28 -10.63 6.43
C THR A 116 -12.19 -11.04 7.91
N GLU A 117 -13.25 -11.67 8.41
CA GLU A 117 -13.27 -12.28 9.75
C GLU A 117 -12.95 -13.78 9.62
N ILE A 118 -11.74 -14.18 10.02
CA ILE A 118 -11.31 -15.58 9.94
C ILE A 118 -10.43 -15.97 11.12
N ASP A 119 -10.57 -17.22 11.56
CA ASP A 119 -9.75 -17.77 12.64
C ASP A 119 -8.37 -18.24 12.21
N ASP A 120 -8.25 -18.75 10.99
CA ASP A 120 -7.00 -19.21 10.40
C ASP A 120 -6.81 -18.58 9.02
N PRO A 121 -5.98 -17.52 8.91
CA PRO A 121 -5.70 -16.83 7.65
C PRO A 121 -5.14 -17.72 6.54
N THR A 122 -4.56 -18.89 6.86
CA THR A 122 -3.99 -19.81 5.86
C THR A 122 -5.03 -20.40 4.90
N ARG A 123 -6.32 -20.27 5.23
CA ARG A 123 -7.44 -20.75 4.41
C ARG A 123 -8.26 -19.63 3.76
N SER A 124 -7.76 -18.39 3.82
CA SER A 124 -8.44 -17.22 3.24
C SER A 124 -7.91 -16.87 1.86
N SER A 125 -8.68 -16.08 1.10
CA SER A 125 -8.19 -15.41 -0.12
C SER A 125 -6.99 -14.48 0.14
N TRP A 126 -6.74 -14.14 1.41
CA TRP A 126 -5.60 -13.34 1.83
C TRP A 126 -4.34 -14.16 2.12
N ALA A 127 -4.40 -15.50 2.11
CA ALA A 127 -3.31 -16.39 2.52
C ALA A 127 -1.99 -16.08 1.78
N ASP A 128 -2.07 -15.95 0.46
CA ASP A 128 -0.92 -15.76 -0.43
C ASP A 128 -0.54 -14.29 -0.65
N ILE A 129 -1.31 -13.36 -0.06
CA ILE A 129 -1.02 -11.93 -0.15
C ILE A 129 0.23 -11.60 0.66
N LYS A 130 1.11 -10.78 0.09
CA LYS A 130 2.27 -10.25 0.78
C LYS A 130 1.84 -9.42 1.99
N TYR A 131 2.35 -9.76 3.17
CA TYR A 131 1.93 -9.10 4.43
C TYR A 131 2.20 -7.58 4.40
N GLN A 132 3.23 -7.13 3.67
CA GLN A 132 3.51 -5.72 3.43
C GLN A 132 2.38 -4.99 2.69
N LEU A 133 1.70 -5.64 1.74
CA LEU A 133 0.57 -5.04 1.02
C LEU A 133 -0.68 -4.92 1.92
N LEU A 134 -0.99 -5.97 2.70
CA LEU A 134 -2.07 -5.92 3.70
C LEU A 134 -1.84 -4.79 4.71
N THR A 135 -0.63 -4.69 5.25
CA THR A 135 -0.30 -3.61 6.20
C THR A 135 -0.27 -2.23 5.54
N ALA A 136 0.11 -2.12 4.26
CA ALA A 136 0.08 -0.86 3.52
C ALA A 136 -1.35 -0.32 3.37
N ILE A 137 -2.31 -1.14 2.92
CA ILE A 137 -3.69 -0.67 2.73
C ILE A 137 -4.37 -0.35 4.06
N CYS A 138 -4.20 -1.21 5.07
CA CYS A 138 -4.74 -0.95 6.41
C CYS A 138 -4.10 0.29 7.06
N GLY A 139 -2.77 0.46 6.93
CA GLY A 139 -2.07 1.63 7.43
C GLY A 139 -2.55 2.92 6.75
N THR A 140 -2.77 2.88 5.44
CA THR A 140 -3.29 4.01 4.66
C THR A 140 -4.69 4.41 5.13
N ALA A 141 -5.59 3.44 5.33
CA ALA A 141 -6.94 3.68 5.84
C ALA A 141 -6.93 4.25 7.28
N ILE A 142 -6.09 3.70 8.16
CA ILE A 142 -5.95 4.21 9.53
C ILE A 142 -5.38 5.63 9.53
N GLN A 143 -4.37 5.91 8.71
CA GLN A 143 -3.81 7.25 8.59
C GLN A 143 -4.85 8.25 8.07
N ALA A 144 -5.71 7.84 7.14
CA ALA A 144 -6.82 8.68 6.67
C ALA A 144 -7.80 9.03 7.80
N LYS A 145 -8.09 8.11 8.73
CA LYS A 145 -8.90 8.41 9.92
C LYS A 145 -8.21 9.43 10.82
N VAL A 146 -6.90 9.30 11.03
CA VAL A 146 -6.09 10.26 11.79
C VAL A 146 -6.15 11.66 11.15
N ASP A 147 -6.09 11.73 9.82
CA ASP A 147 -6.13 12.99 9.06
C ASP A 147 -7.56 13.57 8.92
N SER A 148 -8.57 12.79 9.32
CA SER A 148 -10.00 13.04 9.06
C SER A 148 -10.29 13.18 7.56
N SER A 149 -9.68 12.32 6.75
CA SER A 149 -9.87 12.21 5.31
C SER A 149 -11.02 11.26 4.98
N ALA A 150 -11.89 11.66 4.05
CA ALA A 150 -13.02 10.84 3.60
C ALA A 150 -12.62 9.82 2.51
N LEU A 151 -11.47 10.05 1.88
CA LEU A 151 -10.86 9.19 0.88
C LEU A 151 -9.39 8.96 1.23
N SER A 152 -8.93 7.73 1.02
CA SER A 152 -7.52 7.39 1.07
C SER A 152 -7.05 6.79 -0.25
N VAL A 153 -5.76 6.92 -0.54
CA VAL A 153 -5.14 6.38 -1.75
C VAL A 153 -3.83 5.70 -1.36
N LEU A 154 -3.74 4.39 -1.60
CA LEU A 154 -2.48 3.65 -1.55
C LEU A 154 -1.85 3.68 -2.94
N VAL A 155 -0.63 4.21 -3.04
CA VAL A 155 0.13 4.20 -4.28
C VAL A 155 1.40 3.38 -4.12
N VAL A 156 1.60 2.39 -4.99
CA VAL A 156 2.91 1.79 -5.20
C VAL A 156 3.64 2.62 -6.25
N HIS A 157 4.80 3.18 -5.91
CA HIS A 157 5.64 3.92 -6.85
C HIS A 157 6.86 3.07 -7.23
N GLU A 158 6.80 2.46 -8.41
CA GLU A 158 7.82 1.55 -8.92
C GLU A 158 8.86 2.31 -9.75
N PHE A 159 10.15 2.11 -9.45
CA PHE A 159 11.29 2.73 -10.12
C PHE A 159 12.07 1.68 -10.90
N GLN A 160 11.86 1.63 -12.21
CA GLN A 160 12.59 0.77 -13.12
C GLN A 160 13.85 1.50 -13.60
N THR A 161 15.02 0.92 -13.29
CA THR A 161 16.35 1.48 -13.62
C THR A 161 17.15 0.51 -14.47
N ASN A 162 18.28 0.95 -15.01
CA ASN A 162 19.19 0.05 -15.74
C ASN A 162 19.74 -1.11 -14.87
N SER A 163 19.62 -1.01 -13.54
CA SER A 163 20.07 -2.05 -12.60
C SER A 163 18.93 -2.96 -12.12
N THR A 164 17.67 -2.72 -12.51
CA THR A 164 16.55 -3.58 -12.09
C THR A 164 16.55 -4.89 -12.84
N GLU A 165 16.24 -5.98 -12.13
CA GLU A 165 16.13 -7.31 -12.73
C GLU A 165 14.69 -7.62 -13.16
N ARG A 166 14.52 -8.06 -14.41
CA ARG A 166 13.19 -8.32 -14.99
C ARG A 166 12.38 -9.34 -14.19
N ASP A 167 13.00 -10.43 -13.77
CA ASP A 167 12.33 -11.50 -13.01
C ASP A 167 11.78 -10.99 -11.67
N LYS A 168 12.49 -10.05 -11.03
CA LYS A 168 12.05 -9.43 -9.78
C LYS A 168 10.89 -8.46 -9.99
N LEU A 169 10.94 -7.67 -11.06
CA LEU A 169 9.82 -6.80 -11.46
C LEU A 169 8.56 -7.63 -11.76
N ASP A 170 8.69 -8.74 -12.49
CA ASP A 170 7.57 -9.63 -12.79
C ASP A 170 7.02 -10.32 -11.53
N GLN A 171 7.87 -10.66 -10.55
CA GLN A 171 7.41 -11.15 -9.24
C GLN A 171 6.62 -10.10 -8.46
N ASN A 172 7.09 -8.84 -8.47
CA ASN A 172 6.36 -7.73 -7.85
C ASN A 172 5.03 -7.47 -8.54
N MET A 173 4.99 -7.53 -9.88
CA MET A 173 3.74 -7.38 -10.63
C MET A 173 2.73 -8.45 -10.23
N ARG A 174 3.10 -9.73 -10.23
CA ARG A 174 2.20 -10.83 -9.83
C ARG A 174 1.68 -10.67 -8.40
N ALA A 175 2.54 -10.23 -7.47
CA ALA A 175 2.13 -9.99 -6.09
C ALA A 175 1.14 -8.81 -5.97
N TYR A 176 1.33 -7.77 -6.77
CA TYR A 176 0.44 -6.61 -6.83
C TYR A 176 -0.91 -6.96 -7.47
N GLU A 177 -0.91 -7.73 -8.57
CA GLU A 177 -2.11 -8.23 -9.25
C GLU A 177 -2.95 -9.10 -8.33
N LEU A 178 -2.33 -10.09 -7.68
CA LEU A 178 -3.02 -10.96 -6.73
C LEU A 178 -3.62 -10.14 -5.57
N PHE A 179 -2.91 -9.13 -5.09
CA PHE A 179 -3.43 -8.22 -4.07
C PHE A 179 -4.65 -7.43 -4.56
N LEU A 180 -4.61 -6.87 -5.77
CA LEU A 180 -5.75 -6.15 -6.33
C LEU A 180 -6.96 -7.06 -6.55
N GLN A 181 -6.75 -8.26 -7.11
CA GLN A 181 -7.79 -9.26 -7.29
C GLN A 181 -8.47 -9.62 -5.96
N THR A 182 -7.67 -9.85 -4.92
CA THR A 182 -8.17 -10.19 -3.58
C THR A 182 -8.90 -9.02 -2.92
N VAL A 183 -8.33 -7.80 -2.93
CA VAL A 183 -8.93 -6.66 -2.21
C VAL A 183 -10.17 -6.11 -2.91
N LEU A 184 -10.24 -6.20 -4.24
CA LEU A 184 -11.41 -5.82 -5.03
C LEU A 184 -12.47 -6.93 -5.08
N ASN A 185 -12.12 -8.14 -4.61
CA ASN A 185 -12.94 -9.35 -4.75
C ASN A 185 -13.34 -9.60 -6.22
N ASP A 186 -12.37 -9.43 -7.13
CA ASP A 186 -12.54 -9.60 -8.57
C ASP A 186 -11.32 -10.36 -9.13
N PRO A 187 -11.40 -11.70 -9.28
CA PRO A 187 -10.29 -12.51 -9.76
C PRO A 187 -10.03 -12.36 -11.27
N GLU A 188 -10.97 -11.81 -12.03
CA GLU A 188 -10.87 -11.67 -13.49
C GLU A 188 -10.44 -10.26 -13.92
N ILE A 189 -10.25 -9.36 -12.97
CA ILE A 189 -9.84 -7.98 -13.27
C ILE A 189 -8.50 -7.94 -14.02
N VAL A 190 -8.49 -7.18 -15.11
CA VAL A 190 -7.28 -6.86 -15.85
C VAL A 190 -6.62 -5.64 -15.21
N ILE A 191 -5.40 -5.83 -14.72
CA ILE A 191 -4.62 -4.77 -14.09
C ILE A 191 -3.76 -4.04 -15.12
N GLU A 192 -3.95 -2.73 -15.18
CA GLU A 192 -3.29 -1.79 -16.06
C GLU A 192 -2.44 -0.85 -15.21
N SER A 193 -1.19 -0.64 -15.63
CA SER A 193 -0.32 0.35 -14.98
C SER A 193 -0.86 1.76 -15.21
N GLY A 194 -0.69 2.67 -14.24
CA GLY A 194 -1.12 4.06 -14.38
C GLY A 194 -2.62 4.29 -14.11
N ARG A 195 -3.32 3.30 -13.55
CA ARG A 195 -4.74 3.40 -13.19
C ARG A 195 -4.95 3.24 -11.67
N LEU A 196 -5.97 3.95 -11.17
CA LEU A 196 -6.49 3.76 -9.81
C LEU A 196 -7.70 2.80 -9.82
N TYR A 197 -7.72 1.91 -8.84
CA TYR A 197 -8.72 0.89 -8.60
C TYR A 197 -9.48 1.15 -7.30
N GLY A 198 -10.74 0.68 -7.24
CA GLY A 198 -11.64 0.87 -6.09
C GLY A 198 -12.75 1.91 -6.37
N PRO A 199 -13.30 2.55 -5.33
CA PRO A 199 -12.90 2.43 -3.93
C PRO A 199 -13.28 1.08 -3.31
N VAL A 200 -12.43 0.59 -2.41
CA VAL A 200 -12.75 -0.49 -1.46
C VAL A 200 -12.87 0.10 -0.06
N THR A 201 -13.77 -0.45 0.77
CA THR A 201 -13.92 0.03 2.14
C THR A 201 -12.95 -0.72 3.06
N VAL A 202 -12.06 0.03 3.74
CA VAL A 202 -11.13 -0.51 4.74
C VAL A 202 -11.26 0.30 6.02
N ASP A 203 -11.61 -0.37 7.13
CA ASP A 203 -11.88 0.27 8.43
C ASP A 203 -12.87 1.45 8.37
N GLY A 204 -13.85 1.36 7.47
CA GLY A 204 -14.86 2.40 7.21
C GLY A 204 -14.40 3.55 6.31
N VAL A 205 -13.20 3.49 5.74
CA VAL A 205 -12.66 4.50 4.81
C VAL A 205 -12.67 3.97 3.38
N ASN A 206 -13.09 4.81 2.44
CA ASN A 206 -12.97 4.52 1.01
C ASN A 206 -11.49 4.60 0.60
N CYS A 207 -10.97 3.54 0.02
CA CYS A 207 -9.57 3.43 -0.37
C CYS A 207 -9.45 3.17 -1.87
N LEU A 208 -8.72 4.04 -2.57
CA LEU A 208 -8.24 3.80 -3.93
C LEU A 208 -6.84 3.19 -3.89
N ILE A 209 -6.51 2.40 -4.89
CA ILE A 209 -5.22 1.70 -4.98
C ILE A 209 -4.68 1.87 -6.39
N GLY A 210 -3.42 2.27 -6.54
CA GLY A 210 -2.81 2.40 -7.86
C GLY A 210 -1.32 2.13 -7.85
N LYS A 211 -0.78 1.97 -9.06
CA LYS A 211 0.66 1.87 -9.28
C LYS A 211 1.11 2.93 -10.27
N ALA A 212 2.06 3.75 -9.86
CA ALA A 212 2.79 4.67 -10.72
C ALA A 212 4.14 4.06 -11.03
N THR A 213 4.55 4.10 -12.30
CA THR A 213 5.81 3.52 -12.75
C THR A 213 6.67 4.61 -13.34
N TRP A 214 7.90 4.73 -12.87
CA TRP A 214 8.93 5.52 -13.50
C TRP A 214 9.95 4.60 -14.17
N ILE A 215 10.31 4.92 -15.41
CA ILE A 215 11.31 4.19 -16.17
C ILE A 215 12.44 5.16 -16.49
N ALA A 216 13.66 4.80 -16.08
CA ALA A 216 14.86 5.57 -16.43
C ALA A 216 14.99 5.64 -17.97
N GLN A 217 15.09 6.85 -18.51
CA GLN A 217 15.45 7.04 -19.92
C GLN A 217 16.95 6.74 -20.07
N GLN A 218 17.28 5.96 -21.10
CA GLN A 218 18.67 5.66 -21.49
C GLN A 218 19.41 6.92 -21.97
#